data_AF-A0A7C0WR93-F1
#
_entry.id   AF-A0A7C0WR93-F1
#
_cell.length_a   1.000
_cell.length_b   1.000
_cell.length_c   1.000
_cell.angle_alpha   90.00
_cell.angle_beta   90.00
_cell.angle_gamma   90.00
#
_symmetry.space_group_name_H-M   'P 1'
#
loop_
_entity.id
_entity.type
_entity.pdbx_description
1 polymer ?
#
loop_
_entity_poly.entity_id
_entity_poly.type
_entity_poly.pdbx_seq_one_letter_code
_entity_poly.pdbx_strand_id
1 'polypeptide(L)'
;MPPFLVVQIDPPTREFCGDHYYRTYVPLSALANASDLFLTISLTSENRLKNQLLRTAHIAIINLVADVDLIPLVRYRKRLGLPTIYEWNDDICSVPYWNPLYRFFSRKWVRRTIFPLAALADALQF
;
A
#
# COMPACT_ATOMS: atom_id res chain seq x y z
N MET A 1 15.05 -19.28 11.45
CA MET A 1 14.91 -17.81 11.48
C MET A 1 13.47 -17.50 11.12
N PRO A 2 12.77 -16.58 11.81
CA PRO A 2 11.41 -16.21 11.40
C PRO A 2 11.44 -15.60 9.98
N PRO A 3 10.41 -15.83 9.15
CA PRO A 3 10.38 -15.31 7.79
C PRO A 3 10.29 -13.78 7.79
N PHE A 4 10.87 -13.17 6.76
CA PHE A 4 10.83 -11.74 6.50
C PHE A 4 9.42 -11.35 6.03
N LEU A 5 8.63 -10.84 6.97
CA LEU A 5 7.28 -10.33 6.73
C LEU A 5 7.24 -9.07 5.84
N VAL A 6 6.57 -9.19 4.69
CA VAL A 6 6.19 -8.09 3.78
C VAL A 6 4.68 -7.93 3.84
N VAL A 7 4.20 -6.71 4.10
CA VAL A 7 2.76 -6.41 4.13
C VAL A 7 2.45 -5.34 3.10
N GLN A 8 1.51 -5.62 2.20
CA GLN A 8 0.97 -4.65 1.26
C GLN A 8 -0.49 -4.34 1.59
N ILE A 9 -0.83 -3.06 1.54
CA ILE A 9 -2.22 -2.60 1.61
C ILE A 9 -2.61 -1.93 0.30
N ASP A 10 -3.81 -2.28 -0.18
CA ASP A 10 -4.41 -1.71 -1.39
C ASP A 10 -5.72 -0.97 -1.04
N PRO A 11 -6.25 -0.13 -1.94
CA PRO A 11 -7.59 0.42 -1.79
C PRO A 11 -8.64 -0.71 -1.76
N PRO A 12 -9.92 -0.44 -1.43
CA PRO A 12 -10.96 -1.44 -1.55
C PRO A 12 -11.03 -2.00 -2.97
N THR A 13 -10.73 -3.28 -3.15
CA THR A 13 -10.72 -3.96 -4.44
C THR A 13 -11.58 -5.23 -4.38
N ARG A 14 -11.88 -5.80 -5.55
CA ARG A 14 -12.46 -7.14 -5.63
C ARG A 14 -11.32 -8.16 -5.65
N GLU A 15 -11.46 -9.21 -4.85
CA GLU A 15 -10.50 -10.30 -4.85
C GLU A 15 -10.46 -11.02 -6.21
N PHE A 16 -9.29 -11.53 -6.57
CA PHE A 16 -9.06 -12.38 -7.76
C PHE A 16 -9.47 -11.81 -9.12
N CYS A 17 -9.51 -10.49 -9.28
CA CYS A 17 -9.69 -9.87 -10.60
C CYS A 17 -9.00 -8.51 -10.75
N GLY A 18 -8.92 -8.05 -12.01
CA GLY A 18 -8.44 -6.72 -12.36
C GLY A 18 -6.99 -6.45 -11.97
N ASP A 19 -6.65 -5.17 -11.84
CA ASP A 19 -5.29 -4.73 -11.55
C ASP A 19 -4.76 -5.29 -10.23
N HIS A 20 -5.59 -5.38 -9.18
CA HIS A 20 -5.17 -5.96 -7.90
C HIS A 20 -4.64 -7.40 -8.04
N TYR A 21 -5.31 -8.26 -8.84
CA TYR A 21 -4.86 -9.63 -9.00
C TYR A 21 -3.48 -9.71 -9.67
N TYR A 22 -3.31 -9.00 -10.79
CA TYR A 22 -2.09 -9.09 -11.59
C TYR A 22 -0.93 -8.25 -11.05
N ARG A 23 -1.21 -7.12 -10.38
CA ARG A 23 -0.19 -6.17 -9.92
C ARG A 23 0.17 -6.33 -8.45
N THR A 24 -0.74 -6.86 -7.62
CA THR A 24 -0.47 -7.07 -6.19
C THR A 24 -0.41 -8.54 -5.81
N TYR A 25 -1.50 -9.27 -6.03
CA TYR A 25 -1.62 -10.65 -5.54
C TYR A 25 -0.61 -11.60 -6.18
N VAL A 26 -0.52 -11.64 -7.52
CA VAL A 26 0.38 -12.55 -8.23
C VAL A 26 1.86 -12.30 -7.88
N PRO A 27 2.38 -11.05 -7.88
CA PRO A 27 3.77 -10.80 -7.48
C PRO A 27 4.09 -11.19 -6.04
N LEU A 28 3.21 -10.86 -5.08
CA LEU A 28 3.41 -11.25 -3.68
C LEU A 28 3.34 -12.76 -3.50
N SER A 29 2.38 -13.42 -4.16
CA SER A 29 2.27 -14.88 -4.16
C SER A 29 3.52 -15.53 -4.76
N ALA A 30 4.06 -15.00 -5.87
CA ALA A 30 5.29 -15.48 -6.46
C ALA A 30 6.49 -15.32 -5.50
N LEU A 31 6.61 -14.19 -4.81
CA LEU A 31 7.67 -13.96 -3.82
C LEU A 31 7.60 -14.96 -2.66
N ALA A 32 6.41 -15.19 -2.11
CA ALA A 32 6.21 -16.17 -1.04
C ALA A 32 6.47 -17.61 -1.48
N ASN A 33 6.15 -17.97 -2.73
CA ASN A 33 6.39 -19.31 -3.28
C ASN A 33 7.84 -19.52 -3.75
N ALA A 34 8.58 -18.45 -4.02
CA ALA A 34 9.97 -18.54 -4.48
C ALA A 34 10.94 -18.87 -3.33
N SER A 35 10.60 -18.55 -2.08
CA SER A 35 11.48 -18.77 -0.93
C SER A 35 10.72 -18.75 0.40
N ASP A 36 11.01 -19.71 1.28
CA ASP A 36 10.52 -19.73 2.67
C ASP A 36 11.06 -18.57 3.53
N LEU A 37 11.99 -17.76 2.98
CA LEU A 37 12.50 -16.57 3.64
C LEU A 37 11.47 -15.44 3.70
N PHE A 38 10.46 -15.43 2.84
CA PHE A 38 9.48 -14.34 2.77
C PHE A 38 8.09 -14.81 3.20
N LEU A 39 7.46 -14.01 4.06
CA LEU A 39 6.03 -14.13 4.35
C LEU A 39 5.34 -12.89 3.80
N THR A 40 4.48 -13.04 2.80
CA THR A 40 3.76 -11.91 2.21
C THR A 40 2.31 -11.89 2.65
N ILE A 41 1.79 -10.73 3.01
CA ILE A 41 0.38 -10.52 3.32
C ILE A 41 -0.13 -9.32 2.52
N SER A 42 -1.12 -9.54 1.65
CA SER A 42 -1.89 -8.48 1.00
C SER A 42 -3.26 -8.34 1.68
N LEU A 43 -3.72 -7.11 1.88
CA LEU A 43 -5.04 -6.82 2.41
C LEU A 43 -5.56 -5.48 1.88
N THR A 44 -6.87 -5.29 1.93
CA THR A 44 -7.44 -3.96 1.64
C THR A 44 -7.27 -3.01 2.83
N SER A 45 -7.29 -1.71 2.56
CA SER A 45 -7.23 -0.66 3.57
C SER A 45 -8.39 -0.67 4.56
N GLU A 46 -9.42 -1.50 4.35
CA GLU A 46 -10.55 -1.67 5.26
C GLU A 46 -10.37 -2.82 6.25
N ASN A 47 -9.34 -3.64 6.08
CA ASN A 47 -9.10 -4.76 6.98
C ASN A 47 -8.74 -4.29 8.39
N ARG A 48 -9.49 -4.79 9.40
CA ARG A 48 -9.30 -4.43 10.82
C ARG A 48 -7.90 -4.70 11.36
N LEU A 49 -7.16 -5.64 10.76
CA LEU A 49 -5.81 -6.01 11.19
C LEU A 49 -4.72 -5.16 10.52
N LYS A 50 -5.06 -4.26 9.58
CA LYS A 50 -4.06 -3.50 8.79
C LYS A 50 -3.02 -2.82 9.67
N ASN A 51 -3.46 -2.13 10.71
CA ASN A 51 -2.57 -1.34 11.57
C ASN A 51 -1.64 -2.23 12.39
N GLN A 52 -2.11 -3.39 12.83
CA GLN A 52 -1.30 -4.35 13.56
C GLN A 52 -0.24 -4.97 12.66
N LEU A 53 -0.65 -5.46 11.48
CA LEU A 53 0.23 -6.10 10.51
C LEU A 53 1.29 -5.12 9.98
N LEU A 54 0.87 -3.93 9.57
CA LEU A 54 1.77 -2.87 9.14
C LEU A 54 2.70 -2.39 10.25
N ARG A 55 2.33 -2.49 11.53
CA ARG A 55 3.24 -2.14 12.64
C ARG A 55 4.38 -3.13 12.78
N THR A 56 4.14 -4.41 12.53
CA THR A 56 5.11 -5.50 12.71
C THR A 56 5.86 -5.90 11.45
N ALA A 57 5.40 -5.45 10.27
CA ALA A 57 6.01 -5.81 9.00
C ALA A 57 7.46 -5.32 8.90
N HIS A 58 8.35 -6.14 8.33
CA HIS A 58 9.70 -5.71 8.03
C HIS A 58 9.68 -4.71 6.86
N ILE A 59 8.85 -4.94 5.85
CA ILE A 59 8.52 -3.97 4.80
C ILE A 59 7.01 -3.76 4.77
N ALA A 60 6.59 -2.50 4.69
CA ALA A 60 5.21 -2.11 4.44
C ALA A 60 5.11 -1.45 3.05
N ILE A 61 4.15 -1.87 2.24
CA ILE A 61 3.84 -1.28 0.94
C ILE A 61 2.43 -0.68 1.03
N ILE A 62 2.29 0.59 0.66
CA ILE A 62 1.01 1.31 0.68
C ILE A 62 0.69 1.72 -0.76
N ASN A 63 -0.28 1.06 -1.38
CA ASN A 63 -0.63 1.27 -2.78
C ASN A 63 -1.79 2.27 -2.94
N LEU A 64 -1.50 3.50 -3.38
CA LEU A 64 -2.47 4.59 -3.62
C LEU A 64 -3.60 4.75 -2.56
N VAL A 65 -3.35 4.34 -1.32
CA VAL A 65 -4.31 4.47 -0.23
C VAL A 65 -4.31 5.91 0.27
N ALA A 66 -5.50 6.51 0.36
CA ALA A 66 -5.73 7.84 0.93
C ALA A 66 -6.32 7.76 2.34
N ASP A 67 -5.52 7.26 3.28
CA ASP A 67 -5.91 7.07 4.69
C ASP A 67 -5.00 7.88 5.63
N VAL A 68 -5.59 8.85 6.33
CA VAL A 68 -4.89 9.77 7.23
C VAL A 68 -4.34 9.05 8.48
N ASP A 69 -4.96 7.94 8.89
CA ASP A 69 -4.56 7.17 10.07
C ASP A 69 -3.24 6.44 9.85
N LEU A 70 -2.79 6.32 8.60
CA LEU A 70 -1.49 5.74 8.26
C LEU A 70 -0.33 6.70 8.56
N ILE A 71 -0.55 8.01 8.61
CA ILE A 71 0.51 9.00 8.89
C ILE A 71 1.26 8.71 10.20
N PRO A 72 0.58 8.56 11.36
CA PRO A 72 1.27 8.23 12.62
C PRO A 72 1.96 6.86 12.57
N LEU A 73 1.40 5.90 11.80
CA LEU A 73 1.97 4.57 11.65
C LEU A 73 3.28 4.61 10.85
N VAL A 74 3.31 5.31 9.71
CA VAL A 74 4.54 5.46 8.90
C VAL A 74 5.62 6.19 9.72
N ARG A 75 5.27 7.25 10.46
CA ARG A 75 6.21 7.90 11.40
C ARG A 75 6.73 6.96 12.47
N TYR A 76 5.88 6.09 13.01
CA TYR A 76 6.29 5.09 13.99
C TYR A 76 7.28 4.09 13.38
N ARG A 77 6.96 3.53 12.21
CA ARG A 77 7.83 2.59 11.49
C ARG A 77 9.20 3.20 11.16
N LYS A 78 9.22 4.45 10.66
CA LYS A 78 10.45 5.19 10.34
C LYS A 78 11.37 5.34 11.55
N ARG A 79 10.82 5.61 12.75
CA ARG A 79 11.60 5.68 14.00
C ARG A 79 12.22 4.34 14.41
N LEU A 80 11.66 3.23 13.95
CA LEU A 80 12.18 1.88 14.20
C LEU A 80 13.10 1.38 13.09
N GLY A 81 13.35 2.18 12.04
CA GLY A 81 14.10 1.73 10.86
C GLY A 81 13.37 0.68 10.05
N LEU A 82 12.04 0.56 10.19
CA LEU A 82 11.22 -0.36 9.40
C LEU A 82 10.74 0.35 8.12
N PRO A 83 11.25 -0.02 6.93
CA PRO A 83 10.97 0.69 5.69
C PRO A 83 9.50 0.66 5.30
N THR A 84 9.00 1.79 4.84
CA THR A 84 7.69 1.92 4.19
C THR A 84 7.88 2.38 2.75
N ILE A 85 7.26 1.69 1.81
CA ILE A 85 7.22 2.02 0.39
C ILE A 85 5.81 2.54 0.09
N TYR A 86 5.73 3.70 -0.55
CA TYR A 86 4.48 4.16 -1.14
C TYR A 86 4.48 3.79 -2.63
N GLU A 87 3.49 3.02 -3.07
CA GLU A 87 3.33 2.63 -4.46
C GLU A 87 2.33 3.58 -5.14
N TRP A 88 2.80 4.22 -6.21
CA TRP A 88 2.10 5.20 -7.02
C TRP A 88 1.95 4.64 -8.44
N ASN A 89 0.96 3.78 -8.64
CA ASN A 89 0.80 3.04 -9.89
C ASN A 89 -0.12 3.71 -10.93
N ASP A 90 -0.71 4.87 -10.62
CA ASP A 90 -1.57 5.64 -11.53
C ASP A 90 -1.26 7.14 -11.48
N ASP A 91 -1.43 7.85 -12.61
CA ASP A 91 -1.41 9.31 -12.63
C ASP A 91 -2.73 9.88 -12.06
N ILE A 92 -2.80 9.95 -10.74
CA ILE A 92 -3.96 10.49 -10.01
C ILE A 92 -4.15 12.01 -10.22
N CYS A 93 -3.17 12.70 -10.82
CA CYS A 93 -3.26 14.12 -11.15
C CYS A 93 -4.01 14.34 -12.46
N SER A 94 -3.93 13.37 -13.39
CA SER A 94 -4.44 13.46 -14.76
C SER A 94 -5.50 12.40 -15.10
N VAL A 95 -6.27 11.96 -14.10
CA VAL A 95 -7.34 10.97 -14.30
C VAL A 95 -8.39 11.51 -15.30
N PRO A 96 -8.75 10.77 -16.36
CA PRO A 96 -9.79 11.20 -17.31
C PRO A 96 -11.18 11.29 -16.65
N TYR A 97 -12.02 12.23 -17.09
CA TYR A 97 -13.32 12.49 -16.45
C TYR A 97 -14.31 11.32 -16.51
N TRP A 98 -14.15 10.41 -17.48
CA TRP A 98 -14.95 9.20 -17.64
C TRP A 98 -14.49 8.03 -16.77
N ASN A 99 -13.29 8.11 -16.17
CA ASN A 99 -12.80 7.09 -15.27
C ASN A 99 -13.63 7.10 -13.98
N PRO A 100 -14.12 5.96 -13.48
CA PRO A 100 -14.90 5.88 -12.24
C PRO A 100 -14.22 6.51 -11.03
N LEU A 101 -12.88 6.50 -10.97
CA LEU A 101 -12.08 7.06 -9.88
C LEU A 101 -11.83 8.57 -10.02
N TYR A 102 -12.21 9.20 -11.13
CA TYR A 102 -11.99 10.64 -11.35
C TYR A 102 -12.53 11.49 -10.20
N ARG A 103 -13.78 11.22 -9.80
CA ARG A 103 -14.43 11.96 -8.72
C ARG A 103 -13.76 11.78 -7.37
N PHE A 104 -13.09 10.65 -7.14
CA PHE A 104 -12.35 10.39 -5.91
C PHE A 104 -11.04 11.18 -5.92
N PHE A 105 -10.19 10.96 -6.92
CA PHE A 105 -8.87 11.61 -7.01
C PHE A 105 -8.93 13.12 -7.25
N SER A 106 -10.04 13.65 -7.75
CA SER A 106 -10.26 15.09 -7.88
C SER A 106 -10.58 15.78 -6.53
N ARG A 107 -10.87 15.03 -5.46
CA ARG A 107 -11.15 15.62 -4.15
C ARG A 107 -9.85 16.15 -3.54
N LYS A 108 -9.86 17.41 -3.12
CA LYS A 108 -8.70 18.06 -2.47
C LYS A 108 -8.17 17.27 -1.28
N TRP A 109 -9.05 16.69 -0.47
CA TRP A 109 -8.64 15.92 0.71
C TRP A 109 -7.89 14.63 0.34
N VAL A 110 -8.27 13.94 -0.75
CA VAL A 110 -7.58 12.72 -1.21
C VAL A 110 -6.13 13.05 -1.55
N ARG A 111 -5.90 14.08 -2.37
CA ARG A 111 -4.55 14.54 -2.74
C ARG A 111 -3.76 15.04 -1.52
N ARG A 112 -4.42 15.73 -0.59
CA ARG A 112 -3.82 16.19 0.68
C ARG A 112 -3.49 15.06 1.65
N THR A 113 -3.99 13.84 1.42
CA THR A 113 -3.58 12.65 2.18
C THR A 113 -2.49 11.89 1.44
N ILE A 114 -2.66 11.67 0.13
CA ILE A 114 -1.72 10.88 -0.70
C ILE A 114 -0.34 11.55 -0.75
N PHE A 115 -0.25 12.83 -1.09
CA PHE A 115 1.07 13.48 -1.26
C PHE A 115 1.90 13.47 0.04
N PRO A 116 1.37 13.84 1.21
CA PRO A 116 2.16 13.77 2.44
C PRO A 116 2.51 12.34 2.84
N LEU A 117 1.62 11.36 2.58
CA LEU A 117 1.89 9.96 2.90
C LEU A 117 3.02 9.40 2.02
N ALA A 118 2.98 9.70 0.72
CA ALA A 118 4.05 9.38 -0.23
C ALA A 118 5.38 10.04 0.15
N ALA A 119 5.36 11.32 0.51
CA ALA A 119 6.56 12.06 0.92
C ALA A 119 7.13 11.59 2.27
N LEU A 120 6.29 11.00 3.13
CA LEU A 120 6.71 10.49 4.43
C LEU A 120 7.36 9.10 4.35
N ALA A 121 6.98 8.31 3.34
CA ALA A 121 7.54 7.00 3.07
C ALA A 121 9.06 7.05 2.83
N ASP A 122 9.72 5.90 2.95
CA ASP A 122 11.16 5.77 2.76
C ASP A 122 11.53 5.58 1.29
N ALA A 123 10.60 5.09 0.48
CA ALA A 123 10.71 5.02 -0.96
C ALA A 123 9.36 5.25 -1.64
N LEU A 124 9.42 5.70 -2.88
CA LEU A 124 8.28 5.90 -3.76
C LEU A 124 8.51 5.07 -5.03
N GLN A 125 7.61 4.13 -5.29
CA GLN A 125 7.59 3.34 -6.52
C GLN A 125 6.57 3.95 -7.48
N PHE A 126 6.99 4.22 -8.72
CA PHE A 126 6.16 4.77 -9.79
C PHE A 126 5.99 3.75 -10.92
#